data_AF-A0A966D9R7-F1
#
_entry.id   AF-A0A966D9R7-F1
#
_cell.length_a   1.000
_cell.length_b   1.000
_cell.length_c   1.000
_cell.angle_alpha   90.00
_cell.angle_beta   90.00
_cell.angle_gamma   90.00
#
_symmetry.space_group_name_H-M   'P 1'
#
loop_
_entity.id
_entity.type
_entity.pdbx_description
1 polymer ?
#
loop_
_entity_poly.entity_id
_entity_poly.type
_entity_poly.pdbx_seq_one_letter_code
_entity_poly.pdbx_strand_id
1 'polypeptide(L)'
;DWMGQRVRGGDVVYLCGEGHHGLRARMAAWSQANHIHNLDRFFVSRSAADLDKPEGLRLIIQSIREASIAPVVIAIDTLNRFLSGDENSAQDTKVFLDSCAALQEEFGCTMLIIHHTGVAQEAQGRARGSSAWRGALDAEIQVEKGQSGITLKQTKMKDAEIAEPVYVRLSGVTLDGWYDEDGDQVTSAVVVEGEPPALDDAGKDEQCLMDAWQAGGIINAEGDCYLAWTAWRDYLVGSGMKDNSAKQALKQEPNRMVGRLINNGTIKAVDGGYIVLLGPMVARLKMLRNDGKNR
;
A
#
# COMPACT_ATOMS: atom_id res chain seq x y z
N ASP A 1 12.62 -9.94 -10.15
CA ASP A 1 11.38 -9.15 -10.04
C ASP A 1 10.84 -9.33 -8.63
N TRP A 2 9.87 -8.52 -8.20
CA TRP A 2 9.17 -8.69 -6.93
C TRP A 2 7.69 -8.51 -7.17
N MET A 3 6.88 -9.55 -6.92
CA MET A 3 5.44 -9.55 -7.23
C MET A 3 5.13 -9.12 -8.67
N GLY A 4 5.90 -9.63 -9.65
CA GLY A 4 5.78 -9.26 -11.06
C GLY A 4 6.31 -7.86 -11.42
N GLN A 5 6.80 -7.08 -10.44
CA GLN A 5 7.39 -5.77 -10.67
C GLN A 5 8.88 -5.87 -10.95
N ARG A 6 9.36 -5.11 -11.95
CA ARG A 6 10.79 -5.02 -12.25
C ARG A 6 11.50 -4.26 -11.13
N VAL A 7 12.61 -4.81 -10.66
CA VAL A 7 13.42 -4.22 -9.59
C VAL A 7 14.80 -3.83 -10.12
N ARG A 8 15.40 -2.79 -9.56
CA ARG A 8 16.81 -2.41 -9.79
C ARG A 8 17.60 -2.68 -8.50
N GLY A 9 18.70 -3.42 -8.63
CA GLY A 9 19.60 -3.66 -7.50
C GLY A 9 20.49 -2.44 -7.21
N GLY A 10 20.90 -2.29 -5.96
CA GLY A 10 21.78 -1.22 -5.49
C GLY A 10 22.08 -1.39 -4.01
N ASP A 11 22.91 -0.51 -3.47
CA ASP A 11 23.20 -0.54 -2.03
C ASP A 11 22.00 0.04 -1.27
N VAL A 12 21.62 -0.60 -0.17
CA VAL A 12 20.52 -0.18 0.69
C VAL A 12 21.07 0.08 2.07
N VAL A 13 20.84 1.29 2.58
CA VAL A 13 21.15 1.64 3.97
C VAL A 13 19.86 1.62 4.76
N TYR A 14 19.77 0.74 5.73
CA TYR A 14 18.64 0.61 6.65
C TYR A 14 19.04 1.17 8.02
N LEU A 15 18.56 2.37 8.32
CA LEU A 15 18.75 3.04 9.58
C LEU A 15 17.78 2.44 10.60
N CYS A 16 18.28 1.50 11.39
CA CYS A 16 17.54 0.74 12.39
C CYS A 16 17.53 1.50 13.72
N GLY A 17 16.35 1.93 14.13
CA GLY A 17 16.09 2.64 15.38
C GLY A 17 15.64 1.73 16.51
N GLU A 18 15.11 0.55 16.18
CA GLU A 18 14.69 -0.47 17.14
C GLU A 18 14.71 -1.88 16.54
N GLY A 19 14.64 -2.92 17.38
CA GLY A 19 14.49 -4.30 16.89
C GLY A 19 15.75 -4.96 16.31
N HIS A 20 16.93 -4.37 16.50
CA HIS A 20 18.23 -4.90 16.03
C HIS A 20 18.43 -6.40 16.26
N HIS A 21 18.03 -6.91 17.43
CA HIS A 21 18.16 -8.33 17.77
C HIS A 21 17.34 -9.23 16.84
N GLY A 22 16.07 -8.88 16.59
CA GLY A 22 15.19 -9.66 15.73
C GLY A 22 15.48 -9.50 14.24
N LEU A 23 16.09 -8.38 13.83
CA LEU A 23 16.39 -8.11 12.42
C LEU A 23 17.35 -9.15 11.82
N ARG A 24 18.36 -9.60 12.59
CA ARG A 24 19.30 -10.63 12.13
C ARG A 24 18.61 -11.93 11.76
N ALA A 25 17.72 -12.43 12.62
CA ALA A 25 16.95 -13.64 12.36
C ALA A 25 16.01 -13.47 11.14
N ARG A 26 15.40 -12.29 10.98
CA ARG A 26 14.54 -11.99 9.81
C ARG A 26 15.32 -11.96 8.50
N MET A 27 16.50 -11.33 8.50
CA MET A 27 17.40 -11.30 7.34
C MET A 27 17.87 -12.70 6.97
N ALA A 28 18.27 -13.52 7.96
CA ALA A 28 18.66 -14.90 7.75
C ALA A 28 17.52 -15.73 7.17
N ALA A 29 16.29 -15.57 7.68
CA ALA A 29 15.13 -16.31 7.18
C ALA A 29 14.80 -15.93 5.76
N TRP A 30 14.85 -14.64 5.44
CA TRP A 30 14.65 -14.15 4.07
C TRP A 30 15.71 -14.68 3.11
N SER A 31 16.98 -14.63 3.53
CA SER A 31 18.13 -15.17 2.79
C SER A 31 17.97 -16.66 2.49
N GLN A 32 17.63 -17.46 3.50
CA GLN A 32 17.40 -18.90 3.36
C GLN A 32 16.22 -19.20 2.44
N ALA A 33 15.07 -18.54 2.63
CA ALA A 33 13.87 -18.78 1.86
C ALA A 33 13.99 -18.36 0.38
N ASN A 34 14.82 -17.35 0.08
CA ASN A 34 15.04 -16.87 -1.28
C ASN A 34 16.33 -17.42 -1.92
N HIS A 35 17.05 -18.31 -1.24
CA HIS A 35 18.33 -18.87 -1.69
C HIS A 35 19.37 -17.79 -2.03
N ILE A 36 19.41 -16.70 -1.26
CA ILE A 36 20.36 -15.60 -1.42
C ILE A 36 21.37 -15.67 -0.29
N HIS A 37 22.61 -16.04 -0.60
CA HIS A 37 23.64 -16.27 0.42
C HIS A 37 24.47 -15.04 0.77
N ASN A 38 24.29 -13.94 0.03
CA ASN A 38 25.07 -12.72 0.16
C ASN A 38 24.14 -11.51 0.32
N LEU A 39 24.32 -10.76 1.41
CA LEU A 39 23.58 -9.54 1.74
C LEU A 39 24.50 -8.32 1.81
N ASP A 40 25.64 -8.34 1.10
CA ASP A 40 26.72 -7.34 1.17
C ASP A 40 26.28 -5.95 0.68
N ARG A 41 25.10 -5.86 0.06
CA ARG A 41 24.48 -4.60 -0.39
C ARG A 41 23.38 -4.10 0.54
N PHE A 42 23.15 -4.75 1.68
CA PHE A 42 22.17 -4.34 2.68
C PHE A 42 22.88 -4.00 3.99
N PHE A 43 23.02 -2.70 4.24
CA PHE A 43 23.76 -2.15 5.36
C PHE A 43 22.80 -1.71 6.46
N VAL A 44 23.04 -2.12 7.70
CA VAL A 44 22.18 -1.79 8.84
C VAL A 44 22.95 -0.90 9.81
N SER A 45 22.34 0.22 10.23
CA SER A 45 22.95 1.05 11.27
C SER A 45 23.02 0.32 12.61
N ARG A 46 23.99 0.69 13.46
CA ARG A 46 24.13 0.11 14.81
C ARG A 46 23.33 0.85 15.89
N SER A 47 22.87 2.06 15.56
CA SER A 47 22.11 2.92 16.44
C SER A 47 21.28 3.90 15.62
N ALA A 48 20.30 4.52 16.28
CA ALA A 48 19.63 5.69 15.75
C ALA A 48 20.48 6.95 15.89
N ALA A 49 20.09 8.00 15.16
CA ALA A 49 20.59 9.36 15.34
C ALA A 49 19.43 10.34 15.09
N ASP A 50 19.40 11.45 15.82
CA ASP A 50 18.35 12.46 15.66
C ASP A 50 18.57 13.21 14.34
N LEU A 51 17.82 12.84 13.31
CA LEU A 51 17.98 13.38 11.96
C LEU A 51 17.50 14.84 11.89
N ASP A 52 16.63 15.26 12.81
CA ASP A 52 16.22 16.66 12.96
C ASP A 52 17.28 17.53 13.66
N LYS A 53 18.44 16.96 13.99
CA LYS A 53 19.61 17.68 14.53
C LYS A 53 20.76 17.67 13.51
N PRO A 54 21.48 18.80 13.34
CA PRO A 54 22.63 18.87 12.43
C PRO A 54 23.71 17.81 12.72
N GLU A 55 23.91 17.46 13.99
CA GLU A 55 24.87 16.45 14.43
C GLU A 55 24.50 15.05 13.92
N GLY A 56 23.22 14.69 14.03
CA GLY A 56 22.72 13.38 13.57
C GLY A 56 22.80 13.24 12.05
N LEU A 57 22.40 14.27 11.32
CA LEU A 57 22.54 14.31 9.86
C LEU A 57 24.01 14.15 9.41
N ARG A 58 24.93 14.93 10.01
CA ARG A 58 26.36 14.84 9.70
C ARG A 58 26.93 13.45 9.99
N LEU A 59 26.55 12.85 11.12
CA LEU A 59 27.00 11.51 11.50
C LEU A 59 26.59 10.45 10.47
N ILE A 60 25.35 10.51 10.00
CA ILE A 60 24.83 9.58 8.98
C ILE A 60 25.60 9.75 7.66
N ILE A 61 25.74 10.98 7.18
CA ILE A 61 26.47 11.27 5.93
C ILE A 61 27.92 10.76 6.03
N GLN A 62 28.61 11.08 7.12
CA GLN A 62 29.98 10.65 7.34
C GLN A 62 30.09 9.12 7.39
N SER A 63 29.19 8.44 8.10
CA SER A 63 29.21 6.98 8.22
C SER A 63 29.04 6.29 6.86
N ILE A 64 28.12 6.78 6.02
CA ILE A 64 27.89 6.23 4.67
C ILE A 64 29.12 6.45 3.78
N ARG A 65 29.71 7.65 3.82
CA ARG A 65 30.91 8.00 3.04
C ARG A 65 32.14 7.18 3.46
N GLU A 66 32.39 7.06 4.77
CA GLU A 66 33.53 6.30 5.30
C GLU A 66 33.42 4.81 4.97
N ALA A 67 32.20 4.28 4.93
CA ALA A 67 31.92 2.91 4.50
C ALA A 67 31.97 2.73 2.97
N SER A 68 32.17 3.81 2.19
CA SER A 68 32.18 3.81 0.72
C SER A 68 30.90 3.23 0.10
N ILE A 69 29.75 3.47 0.74
CA ILE A 69 28.44 2.98 0.29
C ILE A 69 27.84 4.00 -0.68
N ALA A 70 27.27 3.52 -1.79
CA ALA A 70 26.53 4.35 -2.74
C ALA A 70 25.05 3.97 -2.72
N PRO A 71 24.27 4.45 -1.71
CA PRO A 71 22.92 3.96 -1.50
C PRO A 71 22.00 4.37 -2.64
N VAL A 72 21.19 3.43 -3.12
CA VAL A 72 20.03 3.73 -3.97
C VAL A 72 18.76 3.94 -3.13
N VAL A 73 18.75 3.40 -1.91
CA VAL A 73 17.70 3.58 -0.91
C VAL A 73 18.33 3.81 0.47
N ILE A 74 17.81 4.80 1.19
CA ILE A 74 18.02 4.95 2.63
C ILE A 74 16.66 4.78 3.32
N ALA A 75 16.52 3.73 4.10
CA ALA A 75 15.32 3.42 4.88
C ALA A 75 15.50 3.88 6.33
N ILE A 76 14.50 4.58 6.88
CA ILE A 76 14.47 5.06 8.26
C ILE A 76 13.39 4.28 9.02
N ASP A 77 13.80 3.40 9.93
CA ASP A 77 12.90 2.51 10.65
C ASP A 77 13.10 2.59 12.17
N THR A 78 12.21 3.18 12.96
CA THR A 78 11.01 3.94 12.59
C THR A 78 11.27 5.44 12.71
N LEU A 79 10.46 6.27 12.06
CA LEU A 79 10.51 7.73 12.14
C LEU A 79 10.77 8.23 13.57
N ASN A 80 10.01 7.71 14.55
CA ASN A 80 10.03 8.16 15.93
C ASN A 80 11.36 7.90 16.65
N ARG A 81 12.21 7.02 16.12
CA ARG A 81 13.54 6.77 16.68
C ARG A 81 14.61 7.70 16.10
N PHE A 82 14.30 8.41 15.02
CA PHE A 82 15.19 9.35 14.34
C PHE A 82 14.69 10.80 14.40
N LEU A 83 13.58 11.04 15.11
CA LEU A 83 13.01 12.36 15.35
C LEU A 83 13.00 12.63 16.85
N SER A 84 13.78 13.62 17.29
CA SER A 84 13.78 14.08 18.68
C SER A 84 12.65 15.08 18.99
N GLY A 85 12.14 15.75 17.95
CA GLY A 85 11.02 16.69 18.03
C GLY A 85 9.63 16.04 18.09
N ASP A 86 8.59 16.86 18.00
CA ASP A 86 7.19 16.41 17.99
C ASP A 86 6.73 16.11 16.56
N GLU A 87 6.37 14.86 16.27
CA GLU A 87 5.83 14.44 14.96
C GLU A 87 4.53 15.19 14.56
N ASN A 88 3.83 15.80 15.53
CA ASN A 88 2.64 16.60 15.29
C ASN A 88 2.97 18.07 14.98
N SER A 89 4.19 18.53 15.31
CA SER A 89 4.67 19.87 15.00
C SER A 89 5.02 19.96 13.52
N ALA A 90 4.36 20.88 12.80
CA ALA A 90 4.69 21.17 11.41
C ALA A 90 6.13 21.70 11.26
N GLN A 91 6.64 22.39 12.29
CA GLN A 91 8.01 22.90 12.30
C GLN A 91 9.01 21.75 12.41
N ASP A 92 8.85 20.84 13.37
CA ASP A 92 9.80 19.74 13.58
C ASP A 92 9.75 18.74 12.43
N THR A 93 8.54 18.46 11.94
CA THR A 93 8.32 17.66 10.72
C THR A 93 9.09 18.24 9.53
N LYS A 94 9.02 19.57 9.35
CA LYS A 94 9.75 20.23 8.26
C LYS A 94 11.25 20.06 8.40
N VAL A 95 11.81 20.24 9.60
CA VAL A 95 13.28 20.09 9.83
C VAL A 95 13.74 18.67 9.50
N PHE A 96 12.95 17.65 9.88
CA PHE A 96 13.24 16.26 9.53
C PHE A 96 13.18 16.01 8.02
N LEU A 97 12.14 16.52 7.36
CA LEU A 97 11.98 16.39 5.90
C LEU A 97 13.08 17.10 5.12
N ASP A 98 13.51 18.29 5.57
CA ASP A 98 14.64 19.02 4.98
C ASP A 98 15.93 18.20 5.10
N SER A 99 16.11 17.47 6.20
CA SER A 99 17.26 16.57 6.39
C SER A 99 17.20 15.32 5.51
N CYS A 100 15.99 14.79 5.28
CA CYS A 100 15.79 13.73 4.27
C CYS A 100 16.12 14.23 2.86
N ALA A 101 15.67 15.43 2.50
CA ALA A 101 15.99 16.04 1.21
C ALA A 101 17.51 16.25 1.03
N ALA A 102 18.22 16.66 2.08
CA ALA A 102 19.68 16.78 2.05
C ALA A 102 20.37 15.42 1.81
N LEU A 103 19.88 14.32 2.41
CA LEU A 103 20.39 12.97 2.13
C LEU A 103 20.11 12.56 0.68
N GLN A 104 18.93 12.89 0.14
CA GLN A 104 18.60 12.61 -1.26
C GLN A 104 19.50 13.37 -2.23
N GLU A 105 19.77 14.64 -1.96
CA GLU A 105 20.66 15.47 -2.78
C GLU A 105 22.10 14.97 -2.72
N GLU A 106 22.57 14.61 -1.53
CA GLU A 106 23.94 14.10 -1.32
C GLU A 106 24.20 12.78 -2.03
N PHE A 107 23.25 11.83 -1.98
CA PHE A 107 23.48 10.47 -2.46
C PHE A 107 22.72 10.10 -3.74
N GLY A 108 21.79 10.95 -4.21
CA GLY A 108 20.94 10.64 -5.37
C GLY A 108 20.00 9.44 -5.14
N CYS A 109 19.59 9.22 -3.89
CA CYS A 109 18.87 8.02 -3.46
C CYS A 109 17.38 8.26 -3.18
N THR A 110 16.61 7.18 -3.02
CA THR A 110 15.24 7.23 -2.50
C THR A 110 15.26 7.17 -0.97
N MET A 111 14.48 8.05 -0.32
CA MET A 111 14.20 7.93 1.13
C MET A 111 12.95 7.10 1.35
N LEU A 112 13.06 6.08 2.20
CA LEU A 112 11.92 5.28 2.66
C LEU A 112 11.73 5.52 4.16
N ILE A 113 10.60 6.08 4.56
CA ILE A 113 10.32 6.39 5.97
C ILE A 113 9.28 5.40 6.48
N ILE A 114 9.63 4.63 7.51
CA ILE A 114 8.69 3.71 8.17
C ILE A 114 8.07 4.45 9.35
N HIS A 115 6.77 4.68 9.28
CA HIS A 115 6.01 5.43 10.28
C HIS A 115 4.80 4.64 10.76
N HIS A 116 4.56 4.65 12.06
CA HIS A 116 3.37 4.05 12.65
C HIS A 116 2.11 4.85 12.31
N THR A 117 0.99 4.16 12.12
CA THR A 117 -0.33 4.78 11.98
C THR A 117 -0.85 5.30 13.33
N GLY A 118 -1.78 6.26 13.29
CA GLY A 118 -2.46 6.75 14.50
C GLY A 118 -3.27 5.64 15.22
N VAL A 119 -3.44 5.77 16.54
CA VAL A 119 -4.08 4.76 17.40
C VAL A 119 -5.62 4.81 17.34
N ALA A 120 -6.21 5.97 17.02
CA ALA A 120 -7.67 6.11 16.98
C ALA A 120 -8.29 5.36 15.79
N GLN A 121 -9.44 4.70 15.98
CA GLN A 121 -10.19 4.00 14.93
C GLN A 121 -10.47 4.89 13.70
N GLU A 122 -10.74 6.18 13.93
CA GLU A 122 -10.95 7.20 12.90
C GLU A 122 -9.65 7.65 12.18
N ALA A 123 -8.49 7.31 12.76
CA ALA A 123 -7.16 7.61 12.24
C ALA A 123 -6.46 6.36 11.65
N GLN A 124 -7.08 5.18 11.67
CA GLN A 124 -6.51 3.93 11.16
C GLN A 124 -6.23 3.92 9.64
N GLY A 125 -6.60 4.98 8.91
CA GLY A 125 -6.31 5.20 7.49
C GLY A 125 -5.48 6.46 7.18
N ARG A 126 -4.93 7.14 8.19
CA ARG A 126 -4.07 8.32 8.01
C ARG A 126 -2.75 8.13 8.73
N ALA A 127 -1.66 8.55 8.09
CA ALA A 127 -0.37 8.67 8.76
C ALA A 127 -0.53 9.54 10.03
N ARG A 128 0.14 9.14 11.12
CA ARG A 128 0.15 9.91 12.37
C ARG A 128 0.91 11.23 12.16
N GLY A 129 0.67 12.25 12.98
CA GLY A 129 1.46 13.48 12.96
C GLY A 129 0.90 14.60 12.06
N SER A 130 1.75 15.57 11.78
CA SER A 130 1.40 16.78 11.03
C SER A 130 0.93 16.49 9.60
N SER A 131 -0.02 17.27 9.08
CA SER A 131 -0.41 17.22 7.66
C SER A 131 0.75 17.55 6.71
N ALA A 132 1.83 18.15 7.22
CA ALA A 132 3.08 18.39 6.51
C ALA A 132 3.71 17.10 5.96
N TRP A 133 3.60 15.96 6.68
CA TRP A 133 4.06 14.65 6.19
C TRP A 133 3.42 14.31 4.85
N ARG A 134 2.09 14.23 4.84
CA ARG A 134 1.35 13.90 3.63
C ARG A 134 1.62 14.91 2.53
N GLY A 135 1.87 16.18 2.84
CA GLY A 135 2.25 17.19 1.83
C GLY A 135 3.56 16.87 1.10
N ALA A 136 4.58 16.45 1.84
CA ALA A 136 5.94 16.28 1.34
C ALA A 136 6.22 14.94 0.63
N LEU A 137 5.48 13.88 0.96
CA LEU A 137 5.73 12.54 0.38
C LEU A 137 5.36 12.44 -1.10
N ASP A 138 6.18 11.80 -1.93
CA ASP A 138 5.81 11.48 -3.31
C ASP A 138 4.84 10.28 -3.38
N ALA A 139 5.06 9.29 -2.51
CA ALA A 139 4.23 8.10 -2.36
C ALA A 139 3.97 7.81 -0.87
N GLU A 140 2.78 7.28 -0.57
CA GLU A 140 2.41 6.78 0.75
C GLU A 140 1.80 5.39 0.57
N ILE A 141 2.37 4.41 1.27
CA ILE A 141 1.90 3.01 1.27
C ILE A 141 1.50 2.66 2.69
N GLN A 142 0.23 2.34 2.87
CA GLN A 142 -0.34 1.86 4.10
C GLN A 142 -0.20 0.34 4.17
N VAL A 143 0.23 -0.18 5.32
CA VAL A 143 0.32 -1.62 5.59
C VAL A 143 -0.76 -2.00 6.59
N GLU A 144 -1.74 -2.78 6.15
CA GLU A 144 -2.89 -3.18 6.95
C GLU A 144 -2.83 -4.69 7.24
N LYS A 145 -2.94 -5.08 8.50
CA LYS A 145 -3.07 -6.50 8.88
C LYS A 145 -4.55 -6.88 8.93
N GLY A 146 -4.96 -7.79 8.06
CA GLY A 146 -6.30 -8.38 8.02
C GLY A 146 -6.34 -9.80 8.60
N GLN A 147 -7.52 -10.42 8.54
CA GLN A 147 -7.70 -11.82 8.97
C GLN A 147 -6.98 -12.81 8.04
N SER A 148 -6.97 -12.53 6.72
CA SER A 148 -6.41 -13.41 5.69
C SER A 148 -4.94 -13.13 5.33
N GLY A 149 -4.35 -12.05 5.87
CA GLY A 149 -3.01 -11.64 5.49
C GLY A 149 -2.73 -10.17 5.78
N ILE A 150 -1.84 -9.59 4.99
CA ILE A 150 -1.38 -8.21 5.07
C ILE A 150 -1.63 -7.57 3.70
N THR A 151 -2.26 -6.41 3.70
CA THR A 151 -2.51 -5.61 2.49
C THR A 151 -1.56 -4.43 2.48
N LEU A 152 -0.80 -4.26 1.39
CA LEU A 152 -0.05 -3.05 1.09
C LEU A 152 -0.88 -2.22 0.13
N LYS A 153 -1.39 -1.09 0.61
CA LYS A 153 -2.29 -0.22 -0.14
C LYS A 153 -1.64 1.14 -0.32
N GLN A 154 -1.52 1.58 -1.57
CA GLN A 154 -1.05 2.93 -1.85
C GLN A 154 -2.18 3.94 -1.58
N THR A 155 -1.93 4.88 -0.69
CA THR A 155 -2.89 5.90 -0.25
C THR A 155 -2.52 7.30 -0.76
N LYS A 156 -1.30 7.48 -1.27
CA LYS A 156 -0.86 8.67 -2.00
C LYS A 156 0.08 8.26 -3.15
N MET A 157 -0.12 8.90 -4.29
CA MET A 157 0.85 8.98 -5.38
C MET A 157 0.78 10.38 -5.97
N LYS A 158 1.93 11.03 -6.17
CA LYS A 158 1.98 12.41 -6.66
C LYS A 158 1.85 12.48 -8.19
N ASP A 159 2.72 11.76 -8.89
CA ASP A 159 2.92 11.90 -10.35
C ASP A 159 2.51 10.64 -11.14
N ALA A 160 1.71 9.76 -10.54
CA ALA A 160 1.17 8.57 -11.19
C ALA A 160 -0.16 8.13 -10.55
N GLU A 161 -0.84 7.19 -11.20
CA GLU A 161 -2.00 6.52 -10.61
C GLU A 161 -1.62 5.68 -9.40
N ILE A 162 -2.57 5.52 -8.48
CA ILE A 162 -2.44 4.63 -7.34
C ILE A 162 -2.34 3.19 -7.87
N ALA A 163 -1.28 2.47 -7.48
CA ALA A 163 -1.13 1.07 -7.83
C ALA A 163 -2.20 0.20 -7.15
N GLU A 164 -2.57 -0.90 -7.80
CA GLU A 164 -3.43 -1.92 -7.19
C GLU A 164 -2.78 -2.47 -5.90
N PRO A 165 -3.56 -2.80 -4.86
CA PRO A 165 -3.01 -3.32 -3.61
C PRO A 165 -2.23 -4.62 -3.82
N VAL A 166 -1.15 -4.77 -3.04
CA VAL A 166 -0.39 -6.02 -2.98
C VAL A 166 -0.80 -6.79 -1.73
N TYR A 167 -1.15 -8.05 -1.89
CA TYR A 167 -1.55 -8.92 -0.81
C TYR A 167 -0.43 -9.88 -0.46
N VAL A 168 -0.05 -9.92 0.81
CA VAL A 168 1.03 -10.75 1.31
C VAL A 168 0.62 -11.45 2.59
N ARG A 169 1.36 -12.48 2.98
CA ARG A 169 1.24 -13.10 4.30
C ARG A 169 2.61 -13.41 4.87
N LEU A 170 2.69 -13.59 6.17
CA LEU A 170 3.89 -14.09 6.83
C LEU A 170 3.88 -15.62 6.79
N SER A 171 4.95 -16.20 6.27
CA SER A 171 5.21 -17.65 6.36
C SER A 171 6.32 -17.88 7.36
N GLY A 172 6.09 -18.77 8.33
CA GLY A 172 7.11 -19.19 9.27
C GLY A 172 8.24 -19.92 8.57
N VAL A 173 9.47 -19.64 8.98
CA VAL A 173 10.69 -20.31 8.50
C VAL A 173 11.52 -20.69 9.71
N THR A 174 11.97 -21.94 9.72
CA THR A 174 12.91 -22.45 10.70
C THR A 174 14.32 -22.25 10.17
N LEU A 175 15.18 -21.62 10.96
CA LEU A 175 16.54 -21.29 10.55
C LEU A 175 17.47 -22.49 10.71
N ASP A 176 18.20 -22.82 9.64
CA ASP A 176 19.11 -23.95 9.63
C ASP A 176 20.39 -23.60 10.42
N GLY A 177 20.70 -24.42 11.44
CA GLY A 177 21.91 -24.25 12.26
C GLY A 177 21.86 -23.11 13.28
N TRP A 178 20.69 -22.49 13.49
CA TRP A 178 20.48 -21.47 14.52
C TRP A 178 19.69 -22.07 15.68
N TYR A 179 20.30 -22.03 16.86
CA TYR A 179 19.70 -22.46 18.12
C TYR A 179 19.82 -21.32 19.14
N ASP A 180 18.82 -21.18 20.00
CA ASP A 180 18.85 -20.22 21.09
C ASP A 180 19.62 -20.76 22.31
N GLU A 181 19.60 -20.01 23.42
CA GLU A 181 20.32 -20.35 24.65
C GLU A 181 19.79 -21.62 25.33
N ASP A 182 18.54 -21.99 25.07
CA ASP A 182 17.88 -23.19 25.60
C ASP A 182 18.06 -24.41 24.68
N GLY A 183 18.67 -24.22 23.51
CA GLY A 183 18.89 -25.25 22.50
C GLY A 183 17.70 -25.47 21.57
N ASP A 184 16.70 -24.59 21.61
CA ASP A 184 15.55 -24.62 20.73
C ASP A 184 15.89 -24.01 19.37
N GLN A 185 15.32 -24.57 18.30
CA GLN A 185 15.60 -24.12 16.95
C GLN A 185 14.95 -22.76 16.70
N VAL A 186 15.76 -21.79 16.26
CA VAL A 186 15.29 -20.42 16.02
C VAL A 186 14.34 -20.39 14.83
N THR A 187 13.18 -19.77 15.02
CA THR A 187 12.21 -19.52 13.94
C THR A 187 12.08 -18.03 13.66
N SER A 188 11.71 -17.69 12.43
CA SER A 188 11.36 -16.34 12.01
C SER A 188 10.26 -16.39 10.97
N ALA A 189 9.98 -15.26 10.32
CA ALA A 189 8.96 -15.18 9.28
C ALA A 189 9.49 -14.46 8.04
N VAL A 190 9.02 -14.91 6.87
CA VAL A 190 9.26 -14.29 5.58
C VAL A 190 7.94 -13.85 4.95
N VAL A 191 7.99 -12.77 4.18
CA VAL A 191 6.84 -12.29 3.41
C VAL A 191 6.71 -13.14 2.14
N VAL A 192 5.53 -13.71 1.92
CA VAL A 192 5.17 -14.44 0.69
C VAL A 192 3.90 -13.87 0.09
N GLU A 193 3.64 -14.17 -1.18
CA GLU A 193 2.41 -13.77 -1.86
C GLU A 193 1.18 -14.30 -1.10
N GLY A 194 0.21 -13.43 -0.93
CA GLY A 194 -1.06 -13.70 -0.26
C GLY A 194 -2.22 -13.53 -1.24
N GLU A 195 -3.40 -13.90 -0.79
CA GLU A 195 -4.63 -13.69 -1.55
C GLU A 195 -5.34 -12.41 -1.11
N PRO A 196 -6.09 -11.75 -2.01
CA PRO A 196 -6.97 -10.67 -1.62
C PRO A 196 -7.92 -11.13 -0.51
N PRO A 197 -8.25 -10.26 0.46
CA PRO A 197 -9.27 -10.60 1.46
C PRO A 197 -10.60 -10.87 0.76
N ALA A 198 -11.38 -11.80 1.32
CA ALA A 198 -12.74 -12.00 0.85
C ALA A 198 -13.52 -10.68 0.95
N LEU A 199 -14.14 -10.27 -0.16
CA LEU A 199 -14.96 -9.06 -0.19
C LEU A 199 -16.13 -9.21 0.78
N ASP A 200 -16.41 -8.16 1.55
CA ASP A 200 -17.68 -8.03 2.25
C ASP A 200 -18.82 -7.79 1.25
N ASP A 201 -20.05 -7.69 1.72
CA ASP A 201 -21.19 -7.52 0.82
C ASP A 201 -21.10 -6.23 -0.01
N ALA A 202 -20.54 -5.15 0.56
CA ALA A 202 -20.34 -3.89 -0.16
C ALA A 202 -19.30 -4.04 -1.27
N GLY A 203 -18.15 -4.66 -0.98
CA GLY A 203 -17.11 -4.93 -1.97
C GLY A 203 -17.58 -5.85 -3.09
N LYS A 204 -18.37 -6.89 -2.77
CA LYS A 204 -18.99 -7.77 -3.77
C LYS A 204 -19.92 -7.00 -4.70
N ASP A 205 -20.72 -6.10 -4.14
CA ASP A 205 -21.66 -5.29 -4.91
C ASP A 205 -20.93 -4.32 -5.84
N GLU A 206 -19.87 -3.66 -5.36
CA GLU A 206 -19.04 -2.75 -6.15
C GLU A 206 -18.31 -3.48 -7.28
N GLN A 207 -17.77 -4.67 -7.02
CA GLN A 207 -17.15 -5.51 -8.04
C GLN A 207 -18.17 -5.95 -9.10
N CYS A 208 -19.35 -6.40 -8.66
CA CYS A 208 -20.45 -6.77 -9.57
C CYS A 208 -20.87 -5.61 -10.46
N LEU A 209 -20.97 -4.39 -9.92
CA LEU A 209 -21.24 -3.17 -10.68
C LEU A 209 -20.15 -2.89 -11.72
N MET A 210 -18.87 -2.99 -11.31
CA MET A 210 -17.72 -2.79 -12.20
C MET A 210 -17.76 -3.75 -13.39
N ASP A 211 -17.94 -5.04 -13.13
CA ASP A 211 -17.96 -6.07 -14.17
C ASP A 211 -19.17 -5.89 -15.11
N ALA A 212 -20.35 -5.57 -14.56
CA ALA A 212 -21.54 -5.27 -15.34
C ALA A 212 -21.37 -4.03 -16.23
N TRP A 213 -20.71 -2.99 -15.71
CA TRP A 213 -20.41 -1.79 -16.48
C TRP A 213 -19.41 -2.08 -17.60
N GLN A 214 -18.38 -2.89 -17.36
CA GLN A 214 -17.46 -3.31 -18.40
C GLN A 214 -18.17 -4.10 -19.51
N ALA A 215 -19.09 -4.97 -19.14
CA ALA A 215 -19.86 -5.78 -20.09
C ALA A 215 -20.85 -4.97 -20.95
N GLY A 216 -21.50 -3.94 -20.40
CA GLY A 216 -22.59 -3.25 -21.11
C GLY A 216 -22.87 -1.79 -20.72
N GLY A 217 -22.03 -1.19 -19.88
CA GLY A 217 -22.11 0.23 -19.53
C GLY A 217 -21.66 1.15 -20.67
N ILE A 218 -22.04 2.43 -20.60
CA ILE A 218 -21.67 3.46 -21.57
C ILE A 218 -21.23 4.74 -20.85
N ILE A 219 -20.54 5.60 -21.59
CA ILE A 219 -20.42 7.02 -21.22
C ILE A 219 -21.55 7.74 -21.96
N ASN A 220 -22.50 8.33 -21.24
CA ASN A 220 -23.63 9.03 -21.85
C ASN A 220 -23.21 10.41 -22.41
N ALA A 221 -24.17 11.15 -22.98
CA ALA A 221 -23.91 12.45 -23.60
C ALA A 221 -23.39 13.50 -22.59
N GLU A 222 -23.76 13.36 -21.32
CA GLU A 222 -23.33 14.21 -20.20
C GLU A 222 -21.92 13.84 -19.69
N GLY A 223 -21.33 12.76 -20.21
CA GLY A 223 -20.01 12.28 -19.79
C GLY A 223 -20.03 11.42 -18.52
N ASP A 224 -21.20 10.96 -18.09
CA ASP A 224 -21.39 10.10 -16.92
C ASP A 224 -21.23 8.62 -17.28
N CYS A 225 -20.69 7.84 -16.34
CA CYS A 225 -20.64 6.38 -16.45
C CYS A 225 -22.03 5.81 -16.15
N TYR A 226 -22.78 5.50 -17.20
CA TYR A 226 -24.16 5.01 -17.15
C TYR A 226 -24.23 3.50 -17.38
N LEU A 227 -25.06 2.81 -16.59
CA LEU A 227 -25.38 1.39 -16.76
C LEU A 227 -26.90 1.22 -16.83
N ALA A 228 -27.40 0.79 -17.98
CA ALA A 228 -28.82 0.48 -18.16
C ALA A 228 -29.23 -0.69 -17.25
N TRP A 229 -30.44 -0.63 -16.69
CA TRP A 229 -30.98 -1.71 -15.88
C TRP A 229 -31.02 -3.05 -16.65
N THR A 230 -31.37 -2.99 -17.95
CA THR A 230 -31.37 -4.17 -18.82
C THR A 230 -29.98 -4.75 -19.00
N ALA A 231 -28.96 -3.91 -19.21
CA ALA A 231 -27.58 -4.36 -19.36
C ALA A 231 -27.05 -5.02 -18.08
N TRP A 232 -27.34 -4.46 -16.91
CA TRP A 232 -26.94 -5.08 -15.64
C TRP A 232 -27.67 -6.41 -15.40
N ARG A 233 -28.98 -6.47 -15.70
CA ARG A 233 -29.74 -7.72 -15.63
C ARG A 233 -29.15 -8.78 -16.54
N ASP A 234 -28.85 -8.42 -17.78
CA ASP A 234 -28.33 -9.35 -18.79
C ASP A 234 -26.94 -9.87 -18.38
N TYR A 235 -26.09 -9.01 -17.79
CA TYR A 235 -24.83 -9.44 -17.17
C TYR A 235 -25.07 -10.46 -16.05
N LEU A 236 -25.95 -10.16 -15.08
CA LEU A 236 -26.23 -11.07 -13.96
C LEU A 236 -26.74 -12.44 -14.45
N VAL A 237 -27.62 -12.43 -15.45
CA VAL A 237 -28.13 -13.66 -16.06
C VAL A 237 -27.03 -14.42 -16.80
N GLY A 238 -26.19 -13.71 -17.56
CA GLY A 238 -25.03 -14.28 -18.24
C GLY A 238 -24.02 -14.91 -17.29
N SER A 239 -23.89 -14.36 -16.07
CA SER A 239 -23.05 -14.91 -14.99
C SER A 239 -23.71 -16.06 -14.21
N GLY A 240 -24.84 -16.61 -14.69
CA GLY A 240 -25.48 -17.81 -14.14
C GLY A 240 -26.65 -17.54 -13.18
N MET A 241 -27.06 -16.28 -12.97
CA MET A 241 -28.23 -15.97 -12.15
C MET A 241 -29.53 -16.22 -12.91
N LYS A 242 -30.57 -16.76 -12.25
CA LYS A 242 -31.91 -16.84 -12.86
C LYS A 242 -32.49 -15.44 -13.06
N ASP A 243 -33.20 -15.20 -14.16
CA ASP A 243 -33.76 -13.88 -14.52
C ASP A 243 -34.59 -13.25 -13.38
N ASN A 244 -35.48 -14.02 -12.74
CA ASN A 244 -36.25 -13.52 -11.60
C ASN A 244 -35.35 -13.12 -10.41
N SER A 245 -34.27 -13.85 -10.15
CA SER A 245 -33.31 -13.50 -9.09
C SER A 245 -32.53 -12.23 -9.44
N ALA A 246 -32.14 -12.05 -10.70
CA ALA A 246 -31.46 -10.83 -11.17
C ALA A 246 -32.34 -9.59 -11.01
N LYS A 247 -33.62 -9.68 -11.43
CA LYS A 247 -34.61 -8.61 -11.22
C LYS A 247 -34.78 -8.25 -9.75
N GLN A 248 -34.79 -9.26 -8.87
CA GLN A 248 -34.90 -9.06 -7.44
C GLN A 248 -33.62 -8.44 -6.85
N ALA A 249 -32.42 -8.81 -7.30
CA ALA A 249 -31.16 -8.23 -6.85
C ALA A 249 -31.02 -6.74 -7.21
N LEU A 250 -31.59 -6.33 -8.35
CA LEU A 250 -31.55 -4.95 -8.85
C LEU A 250 -32.59 -4.01 -8.22
N LYS A 251 -33.40 -4.49 -7.28
CA LYS A 251 -34.32 -3.64 -6.53
C LYS A 251 -33.55 -2.70 -5.58
N GLN A 252 -34.04 -1.47 -5.46
CA GLN A 252 -33.48 -0.42 -4.62
C GLN A 252 -33.87 -0.58 -3.13
N GLU A 253 -33.87 -1.82 -2.62
CA GLU A 253 -34.16 -2.12 -1.22
C GLU A 253 -32.85 -2.00 -0.38
N PRO A 254 -32.84 -1.32 0.78
CA PRO A 254 -31.61 -1.00 1.52
C PRO A 254 -30.67 -2.18 1.82
N ASN A 255 -31.23 -3.39 1.99
CA ASN A 255 -30.47 -4.61 2.32
C ASN A 255 -30.06 -5.41 1.08
N ARG A 256 -30.25 -4.88 -0.13
CA ARG A 256 -29.86 -5.51 -1.39
C ARG A 256 -28.76 -4.73 -2.07
N MET A 257 -28.09 -5.37 -3.03
CA MET A 257 -26.98 -4.83 -3.81
C MET A 257 -27.20 -3.38 -4.26
N VAL A 258 -28.26 -3.11 -5.02
CA VAL A 258 -28.52 -1.75 -5.53
C VAL A 258 -28.84 -0.76 -4.40
N GLY A 259 -29.61 -1.16 -3.40
CA GLY A 259 -29.90 -0.29 -2.26
C GLY A 259 -28.66 0.06 -1.44
N ARG A 260 -27.74 -0.90 -1.24
CA ARG A 260 -26.45 -0.65 -0.56
C ARG A 260 -25.57 0.30 -1.36
N LEU A 261 -25.46 0.10 -2.68
CA LEU A 261 -24.68 0.97 -3.57
C LEU A 261 -25.27 2.39 -3.69
N ILE A 262 -26.58 2.56 -3.54
CA ILE A 262 -27.20 3.88 -3.45
C ILE A 262 -26.89 4.52 -2.10
N ASN A 263 -27.07 3.76 -1.01
CA ASN A 263 -26.89 4.27 0.35
C ASN A 263 -25.44 4.69 0.65
N ASN A 264 -24.45 3.99 0.10
CA ASN A 264 -23.04 4.35 0.26
C ASN A 264 -22.57 5.41 -0.77
N GLY A 265 -23.46 5.91 -1.63
CA GLY A 265 -23.16 6.93 -2.63
C GLY A 265 -22.35 6.44 -3.83
N THR A 266 -22.23 5.14 -4.06
CA THR A 266 -21.51 4.59 -5.22
C THR A 266 -22.26 4.85 -6.52
N ILE A 267 -23.60 4.73 -6.50
CA ILE A 267 -24.45 4.98 -7.67
C ILE A 267 -25.64 5.87 -7.33
N LYS A 268 -26.20 6.54 -8.33
CA LYS A 268 -27.55 7.11 -8.30
C LYS A 268 -28.45 6.39 -9.30
N ALA A 269 -29.69 6.11 -8.90
CA ALA A 269 -30.71 5.65 -9.84
C ALA A 269 -31.20 6.82 -10.70
N VAL A 270 -31.38 6.57 -11.99
CA VAL A 270 -31.94 7.50 -12.97
C VAL A 270 -32.92 6.75 -13.86
N ASP A 271 -33.60 7.46 -14.78
CA ASP A 271 -34.50 6.79 -15.72
C ASP A 271 -33.72 5.76 -16.58
N GLY A 272 -34.30 4.57 -16.68
CA GLY A 272 -33.72 3.43 -17.41
C GLY A 272 -32.47 2.77 -16.81
N GLY A 273 -31.87 3.27 -15.72
CA GLY A 273 -30.61 2.72 -15.22
C GLY A 273 -29.97 3.45 -14.04
N TYR A 274 -28.64 3.43 -14.01
CA TYR A 274 -27.82 3.93 -12.90
C TYR A 274 -26.62 4.72 -13.40
N ILE A 275 -26.23 5.75 -12.66
CA ILE A 275 -24.98 6.50 -12.88
C ILE A 275 -24.02 6.22 -11.73
N VAL A 276 -22.79 5.86 -12.06
CA VAL A 276 -21.70 5.67 -11.10
C VAL A 276 -21.16 7.01 -10.64
N LEU A 277 -21.05 7.20 -9.33
CA LEU A 277 -20.66 8.46 -8.69
C LEU A 277 -19.30 8.38 -7.98
N LEU A 278 -18.84 7.19 -7.60
CA LEU A 278 -17.61 7.03 -6.84
C LEU A 278 -16.40 7.45 -7.69
N GLY A 279 -15.77 8.59 -7.36
CA GLY A 279 -14.73 9.23 -8.18
C GLY A 279 -13.61 8.31 -8.68
N PRO A 280 -12.95 7.54 -7.79
CA PRO A 280 -11.94 6.55 -8.19
C PRO A 280 -12.49 5.50 -9.18
N MET A 281 -13.73 5.04 -8.97
CA MET A 281 -14.40 4.08 -9.85
C MET A 281 -14.70 4.69 -11.22
N VAL A 282 -15.24 5.91 -11.26
CA VAL A 282 -15.52 6.65 -12.50
C VAL A 282 -14.26 6.84 -13.34
N ALA A 283 -13.15 7.23 -12.71
CA ALA A 283 -11.86 7.37 -13.39
C ALA A 283 -11.43 6.06 -14.06
N ARG A 284 -11.47 4.95 -13.31
CA ARG A 284 -11.14 3.60 -13.79
C ARG A 284 -12.03 3.17 -14.96
N LEU A 285 -13.34 3.36 -14.86
CA LEU A 285 -14.30 3.01 -15.92
C LEU A 285 -14.05 3.80 -17.22
N LYS A 286 -13.73 5.10 -17.12
CA LYS A 286 -13.41 5.94 -18.28
C LYS A 286 -12.10 5.52 -18.96
N MET A 287 -11.07 5.15 -18.19
CA MET A 287 -9.79 4.66 -18.73
C MET A 287 -9.98 3.36 -19.51
N LEU A 288 -10.67 2.38 -18.93
CA LEU A 288 -10.97 1.09 -19.59
C LEU A 288 -11.66 1.26 -20.95
N ARG A 289 -12.51 2.29 -21.08
CA ARG A 289 -13.19 2.60 -22.35
C ARG A 289 -12.27 3.28 -23.36
N ASN A 290 -11.31 4.08 -22.92
CA ASN A 290 -10.34 4.76 -23.80
C ASN A 290 -9.28 3.79 -24.34
N ASP A 291 -8.82 2.83 -23.54
CA ASP A 291 -7.87 1.80 -23.99
C ASP A 291 -8.47 0.85 -25.04
N GLY A 292 -9.79 0.62 -24.99
CA GLY A 292 -10.53 -0.13 -26.00
C GLY A 292 -10.72 0.59 -27.34
N LYS A 293 -10.43 1.90 -27.43
CA LYS A 293 -10.47 2.67 -28.69
C LYS A 293 -9.11 2.79 -29.38
N ASN A 294 -8.02 2.43 -28.70
CA ASN A 294 -6.64 2.48 -29.23
C ASN A 294 -6.11 1.10 -29.66
N ARG A 295 -7.00 0.12 -29.89
CA ARG A 295 -6.68 -1.18 -30.50
C ARG A 295 -7.42 -1.36 -31.82
#